data_AF-F1YKT7-F1
#
_entry.id   AF-F1YKT7-F1
#
_cell.length_a   1.000
_cell.length_b   1.000
_cell.length_c   1.000
_cell.angle_alpha   90.00
_cell.angle_beta   90.00
_cell.angle_gamma   90.00
#
_symmetry.space_group_name_H-M   'P 1'
#
loop_
_entity.id
_entity.type
_entity.pdbx_description
1 polymer ?
#
loop_
_entity_poly.entity_id
_entity_poly.type
_entity_poly.pdbx_seq_one_letter_code
_entity_poly.pdbx_strand_id
1 'polypeptide(L)'
;MDFGITPEQLNSIVARWRHCSDEIAGLDCEVGDLAVRGGLSTAALAACATAVRAITDSTARRLDESAGAIERFNTATVESDRACAAALAALRRSA
;
A
#
# COMPACT_ATOMS: atom_id res chain seq x y z
N MET A 1 28.21 -8.65 -2.95
CA MET A 1 27.41 -7.89 -3.93
C MET A 1 26.05 -8.57 -3.90
N ASP A 2 25.09 -8.00 -3.18
CA ASP A 2 23.73 -8.54 -3.16
C ASP A 2 23.04 -8.06 -4.44
N PHE A 3 22.69 -9.00 -5.30
CA PHE A 3 21.95 -8.74 -6.52
C PHE A 3 20.47 -9.02 -6.26
N GLY A 4 19.64 -7.98 -6.32
CA GLY A 4 18.19 -8.09 -6.12
C GLY A 4 17.70 -7.52 -4.79
N ILE A 5 16.38 -7.64 -4.59
CA ILE A 5 15.69 -7.24 -3.36
C ILE A 5 15.33 -8.53 -2.61
N THR A 6 15.69 -8.64 -1.33
CA THR A 6 15.37 -9.82 -0.54
C THR A 6 13.88 -9.85 -0.14
N PRO A 7 13.33 -11.03 0.20
CA PRO A 7 11.97 -11.13 0.72
C PRO A 7 11.71 -10.23 1.94
N GLU A 8 12.68 -10.07 2.83
CA GLU A 8 12.58 -9.21 4.02
C GLU A 8 12.55 -7.71 3.63
N GLN A 9 13.32 -7.32 2.62
CA GLN A 9 13.28 -5.97 2.08
C GLN A 9 11.92 -5.68 1.43
N LEU A 10 11.34 -6.63 0.69
CA LEU A 10 9.98 -6.50 0.14
C LEU A 10 8.93 -6.38 1.25
N ASN A 11 9.01 -7.20 2.31
CA ASN A 11 8.10 -7.10 3.46
C ASN A 11 8.19 -5.74 4.15
N SER A 12 9.40 -5.17 4.26
CA SER A 12 9.62 -3.83 4.81
C SER A 12 8.98 -2.74 3.94
N ILE A 13 9.07 -2.87 2.61
CA ILE A 13 8.41 -1.96 1.66
C ILE A 13 6.89 -2.05 1.81
N VAL A 14 6.33 -3.26 1.86
CA VAL A 14 4.88 -3.50 2.05
C VAL A 14 4.39 -2.86 3.34
N ALA A 15 5.09 -3.09 4.46
CA ALA A 15 4.74 -2.51 5.74
C ALA A 15 4.76 -0.97 5.70
N ARG A 16 5.78 -0.39 5.06
CA ARG A 16 5.88 1.07 4.88
C ARG A 16 4.76 1.62 4.01
N TRP A 17 4.38 0.94 2.94
CA TRP A 17 3.31 1.39 2.05
C TRP A 17 1.94 1.33 2.73
N ARG A 18 1.68 0.28 3.51
CA ARG A 18 0.47 0.19 4.36
C ARG A 18 0.43 1.32 5.37
N HIS A 19 1.54 1.56 6.07
CA HIS A 19 1.62 2.68 7.00
C HIS A 19 1.34 4.04 6.34
N CYS A 20 1.95 4.32 5.18
CA CYS A 20 1.67 5.54 4.43
C CYS A 20 0.23 5.61 3.90
N SER A 21 -0.38 4.47 3.54
CA SER A 21 -1.80 4.41 3.17
C SER A 21 -2.68 4.83 4.34
N ASP A 22 -2.41 4.31 5.54
CA ASP A 22 -3.15 4.65 6.76
C ASP A 22 -2.96 6.14 7.12
N GLU A 23 -1.75 6.68 6.98
CA GLU A 23 -1.49 8.12 7.19
C GLU A 23 -2.30 8.98 6.21
N ILE A 24 -2.35 8.61 4.92
CA ILE A 24 -3.12 9.34 3.91
C ILE A 24 -4.62 9.24 4.16
N ALA A 25 -5.12 8.05 4.52
CA ALA A 25 -6.53 7.83 4.84
C ALA A 25 -6.95 8.57 6.13
N GLY A 26 -6.01 8.73 7.07
CA GLY A 26 -6.20 9.47 8.30
C GLY A 26 -6.11 11.00 8.16
N LEU A 27 -5.83 11.54 6.96
CA LEU A 27 -5.84 12.98 6.72
C LEU A 27 -7.26 13.52 6.81
N ASP A 28 -7.66 14.01 7.99
CA ASP A 28 -8.90 14.75 8.12
C ASP A 28 -8.69 16.21 7.69
N CYS A 29 -9.34 16.58 6.60
CA CYS A 29 -9.60 17.98 6.30
C CYS A 29 -10.81 18.42 7.12
N GLU A 30 -10.61 18.63 8.42
CA GLU A 30 -11.63 19.23 9.27
C GLU A 30 -11.84 20.68 8.80
N VAL A 31 -12.88 20.88 8.00
CA VAL A 31 -13.52 22.19 7.86
C VAL A 31 -14.39 22.37 9.10
N GLY A 32 -13.74 22.41 10.27
CA GLY A 32 -14.39 22.26 11.57
C GLY A 32 -15.65 23.09 11.65
N ASP A 33 -16.75 22.46 12.07
CA ASP A 33 -18.14 22.95 12.17
C ASP A 33 -18.32 24.42 11.72
N LEU A 34 -18.06 24.70 10.43
CA LEU A 34 -18.19 26.04 9.90
C LEU A 34 -19.69 26.24 9.78
N ALA A 35 -20.28 26.71 10.89
CA ALA A 35 -21.65 27.14 11.03
C ALA A 35 -21.86 28.36 10.13
N VAL A 36 -21.83 28.15 8.81
CA VAL A 36 -21.92 29.22 7.83
C VAL A 36 -22.98 28.82 6.85
N ARG A 37 -24.21 29.00 7.31
CA ARG A 37 -25.40 29.01 6.48
C ARG A 37 -25.23 30.07 5.39
N GLY A 38 -25.02 29.63 4.15
CA GLY A 38 -25.43 30.36 2.95
C GLY A 38 -24.39 31.17 2.17
N GLY A 39 -23.09 31.13 2.52
CA GLY A 39 -22.06 31.86 1.77
C GLY A 39 -21.47 31.08 0.59
N LEU A 40 -21.25 31.72 -0.56
CA LEU A 40 -20.57 31.10 -1.72
C LEU A 40 -19.17 30.57 -1.35
N SER A 41 -18.45 31.28 -0.48
CA SER A 41 -17.11 30.88 -0.02
C SER A 41 -17.13 29.60 0.81
N THR A 42 -18.18 29.36 1.61
CA THR A 42 -18.26 28.13 2.42
C THR A 42 -18.72 26.94 1.61
N ALA A 43 -19.56 27.16 0.60
CA ALA A 43 -19.84 26.15 -0.41
C ALA A 43 -18.56 25.74 -1.19
N ALA A 44 -17.72 26.71 -1.56
CA ALA A 44 -16.45 26.44 -2.24
C ALA A 44 -15.45 25.69 -1.34
N LEU A 45 -15.35 26.03 -0.05
CA LEU A 45 -14.52 25.30 0.92
C LEU A 45 -15.02 23.87 1.12
N ALA A 46 -16.33 23.66 1.26
CA ALA A 46 -16.93 22.32 1.37
C ALA A 46 -16.68 21.47 0.13
N ALA A 47 -16.80 22.05 -1.07
CA ALA A 47 -16.47 21.38 -2.32
C ALA A 47 -14.99 21.00 -2.40
N CYS A 48 -14.09 21.90 -1.97
CA CYS A 48 -12.65 21.63 -1.90
C CYS A 48 -12.35 20.48 -0.94
N ALA A 49 -12.90 20.50 0.28
CA ALA A 49 -12.70 19.45 1.27
C ALA A 49 -13.23 18.09 0.79
N THR A 50 -14.38 18.08 0.12
CA THR A 50 -14.94 16.87 -0.51
C THR A 50 -14.01 16.32 -1.59
N ALA A 51 -13.47 17.18 -2.45
CA ALA A 51 -12.53 16.78 -3.49
C ALA A 51 -11.22 16.24 -2.92
N VAL A 52 -10.69 16.88 -1.87
CA VAL A 52 -9.49 16.41 -1.17
C VAL A 52 -9.73 15.02 -0.57
N ARG A 53 -10.83 14.83 0.17
CA ARG A 53 -11.20 13.53 0.75
C ARG A 53 -11.29 12.43 -0.31
N ALA A 54 -11.95 12.71 -1.44
CA ALA A 54 -12.07 11.74 -2.52
C ALA A 54 -10.69 11.35 -3.12
N ILE A 55 -9.77 12.31 -3.24
CA ILE A 55 -8.43 12.06 -3.77
C ILE A 55 -7.57 11.30 -2.75
N THR A 56 -7.62 11.67 -1.47
CA THR A 56 -6.86 10.97 -0.41
C THR A 56 -7.32 9.53 -0.26
N ASP A 57 -8.64 9.28 -0.24
CA ASP A 57 -9.20 7.92 -0.16
C ASP A 57 -8.80 7.06 -1.35
N SER A 58 -8.86 7.62 -2.56
CA SER A 58 -8.44 6.94 -3.78
C SER A 58 -6.94 6.62 -3.77
N THR A 59 -6.13 7.55 -3.28
CA THR A 59 -4.66 7.39 -3.21
C THR A 59 -4.26 6.36 -2.17
N ALA A 60 -4.83 6.43 -0.96
CA ALA A 60 -4.60 5.45 0.10
C ALA A 60 -4.93 4.04 -0.39
N ARG A 61 -6.14 3.84 -0.93
CA ARG A 61 -6.57 2.54 -1.48
C ARG A 61 -5.63 2.00 -2.56
N ARG A 62 -5.21 2.84 -3.52
CA ARG A 62 -4.26 2.41 -4.56
C ARG A 62 -2.92 1.98 -3.97
N LEU A 63 -2.47 2.65 -2.91
CA LEU A 63 -1.21 2.32 -2.24
C LEU A 63 -1.31 0.99 -1.49
N ASP A 64 -2.40 0.76 -0.75
CA ASP A 64 -2.66 -0.52 -0.08
C ASP A 64 -2.84 -1.68 -1.08
N GLU A 65 -3.59 -1.47 -2.16
CA GLU A 65 -3.75 -2.47 -3.24
C GLU A 65 -2.39 -2.86 -3.85
N SER A 66 -1.51 -1.87 -4.05
CA SER A 66 -0.15 -2.10 -4.56
C SER A 66 0.73 -2.84 -3.55
N ALA A 67 0.61 -2.51 -2.26
CA ALA A 67 1.29 -3.23 -1.19
C ALA A 67 0.85 -4.71 -1.15
N GLY A 68 -0.46 -4.97 -1.27
CA GLY A 68 -1.00 -6.32 -1.34
C GLY A 68 -0.54 -7.09 -2.60
N ALA A 69 -0.36 -6.41 -3.74
CA ALA A 69 0.20 -7.05 -4.93
C ALA A 69 1.66 -7.48 -4.74
N ILE A 70 2.48 -6.65 -4.09
CA ILE A 70 3.88 -6.97 -3.77
C ILE A 70 3.96 -8.12 -2.76
N GLU A 71 3.10 -8.12 -1.73
CA GLU A 71 3.04 -9.20 -0.73
C GLU A 71 2.72 -10.56 -1.36
N ARG A 72 1.74 -10.60 -2.28
CA ARG A 72 1.39 -11.82 -3.04
C ARG A 72 2.54 -12.28 -3.93
N PHE A 73 3.20 -11.34 -4.63
CA PHE A 73 4.37 -11.65 -5.44
C PHE A 73 5.49 -12.27 -4.59
N ASN A 74 5.84 -11.62 -3.47
CA ASN A 74 6.89 -12.10 -2.57
C ASN A 74 6.60 -13.51 -2.05
N THR A 75 5.34 -13.76 -1.63
CA THR A 75 4.89 -15.07 -1.15
C THR A 75 5.09 -16.14 -2.23
N ALA A 76 4.63 -15.89 -3.46
CA ALA A 76 4.77 -16.83 -4.57
C ALA A 76 6.24 -17.08 -4.94
N THR A 77 7.09 -16.05 -4.90
CA THR A 77 8.53 -16.19 -5.16
C THR A 77 9.20 -17.08 -4.12
N VAL A 78 8.96 -16.85 -2.82
CA VAL A 78 9.54 -17.65 -1.73
C VAL A 78 9.09 -19.11 -1.82
N GLU A 79 7.83 -19.36 -2.14
CA GLU A 79 7.30 -20.72 -2.34
C GLU A 79 7.95 -21.41 -3.55
N SER A 80 8.08 -20.70 -4.67
CA SER A 80 8.73 -21.19 -5.88
C SER A 80 10.20 -21.54 -5.62
N ASP A 81 10.95 -20.67 -4.95
CA ASP A 81 12.36 -20.91 -4.61
C ASP A 81 12.53 -22.12 -3.69
N ARG A 82 11.64 -22.27 -2.70
CA ARG A 82 11.63 -23.44 -1.81
C ARG A 82 11.35 -24.74 -2.58
N ALA A 83 10.38 -24.73 -3.49
CA ALA A 83 10.06 -25.89 -4.31
C ALA A 83 11.23 -26.26 -5.24
N CYS A 84 11.86 -25.27 -5.86
CA CYS A 84 13.03 -25.46 -6.71
C CYS A 84 14.21 -26.07 -5.92
N ALA A 85 14.52 -25.52 -4.74
CA ALA A 85 15.58 -26.04 -3.87
C ALA A 85 15.32 -27.50 -3.45
N ALA A 86 14.07 -27.84 -3.13
CA ALA A 86 13.68 -29.21 -2.78
C ALA A 86 13.86 -30.17 -3.97
N ALA A 87 13.47 -29.75 -5.18
CA ALA A 87 13.65 -30.54 -6.41
C ALA A 87 15.14 -30.77 -6.73
N LEU A 88 15.97 -29.73 -6.64
CA LEU A 88 17.42 -29.84 -6.83
C LEU A 88 18.08 -30.76 -5.80
N ALA A 89 17.65 -30.68 -4.54
CA ALA A 89 18.15 -31.57 -3.50
C ALA A 89 17.73 -33.03 -3.73
N ALA A 90 16.52 -33.26 -4.26
CA ALA A 90 16.08 -34.60 -4.64
C ALA A 90 16.91 -35.19 -5.78
N LEU A 91 17.15 -34.40 -6.84
CA LEU A 91 17.99 -34.80 -7.97
C LEU A 91 19.42 -35.18 -7.53
N ARG A 92 20.01 -34.41 -6.60
CA ARG A 92 21.34 -34.70 -6.03
C ARG A 92 21.41 -35.99 -5.22
N ARG A 93 20.29 -36.45 -4.64
CA ARG A 93 20.26 -37.71 -3.87
C ARG A 93 20.00 -38.93 -4.75
N SER A 94 19.45 -38.74 -5.93
CA SER A 94 19.16 -39.79 -6.91
C SER A 94 20.26 -39.99 -7.95
N ALA A 95 21.25 -39.10 -7.97
CA ALA A 95 22.45 -39.18 -8.81
C ALA A 95 23.61 -39.79 -8.01
#